data_AF-A0A4R7DM39-F1
#
_entry.id   AF-A0A4R7DM39-F1
#
_cell.length_a   1.000
_cell.length_b   1.000
_cell.length_c   1.000
_cell.angle_alpha   90.00
_cell.angle_beta   90.00
_cell.angle_gamma   90.00
#
_symmetry.space_group_name_H-M   'P 1'
#
loop_
_entity.id
_entity.type
_entity.pdbx_description
1 polymer ?
#
loop_
_entity_poly.entity_id
_entity_poly.type
_entity_poly.pdbx_seq_one_letter_code
_entity_poly.pdbx_strand_id
1 'polypeptide(L)'
;MSLPIELVEFLDSQNPNELFNSIRTASGDEWLGFCFWSLHEVEESLDKRAERDVDDRLIPFYGDWHNLFCLNSSSISYEVVEIDDDRNVVRKWKSFSTFKESLFWRDAESVNDSDIIAGESWLDFQLITKRTHRTALGKHFVVRDPIYGR
;
A
#
# COMPACT_ATOMS: atom_id res chain seq x y z
N MET A 1 4.45 20.59 -23.87
CA MET A 1 3.11 19.98 -24.06
C MET A 1 2.19 20.64 -23.05
N SER A 2 0.99 21.07 -23.43
CA SER A 2 0.03 21.61 -22.46
C SER A 2 -0.67 20.48 -21.73
N LEU A 3 -0.87 20.60 -20.42
CA LEU A 3 -1.66 19.64 -19.64
C LEU A 3 -3.14 19.70 -20.06
N PRO A 4 -3.85 18.56 -20.11
CA PRO A 4 -5.29 18.53 -20.35
C PRO A 4 -6.06 19.32 -19.29
N ILE A 5 -7.08 20.08 -19.71
CA ILE A 5 -7.84 20.98 -18.82
C ILE A 5 -8.51 20.21 -17.69
N GLU A 6 -8.98 18.99 -17.94
CA GLU A 6 -9.66 18.16 -16.96
C GLU A 6 -8.72 17.74 -15.81
N LEU A 7 -7.44 17.50 -16.12
CA LEU A 7 -6.43 17.20 -15.13
C LEU A 7 -6.09 18.45 -14.31
N VAL A 8 -5.94 19.60 -15.00
CA VAL A 8 -5.67 20.89 -14.35
C VAL A 8 -6.78 21.24 -13.36
N GLU A 9 -8.04 21.19 -13.80
CA GLU A 9 -9.20 21.47 -12.95
C GLU A 9 -9.31 20.52 -11.76
N PHE A 10 -8.95 19.25 -11.94
CA PHE A 10 -8.99 18.29 -10.84
C PHE A 10 -7.92 18.54 -9.79
N LEU A 11 -6.68 18.78 -10.21
CA LEU A 11 -5.57 19.03 -9.30
C LEU A 11 -5.63 20.40 -8.64
N ASP A 12 -6.21 21.41 -9.31
CA ASP A 12 -6.40 22.77 -8.79
C ASP A 12 -7.73 22.96 -8.02
N SER A 13 -8.57 21.92 -7.94
CA SER A 13 -9.81 21.94 -7.17
C SER A 13 -9.56 22.00 -5.65
N GLN A 14 -10.59 21.84 -4.80
CA GLN A 14 -10.49 21.84 -3.33
C GLN A 14 -9.65 20.66 -2.79
N ASN A 15 -8.35 20.64 -3.10
CA ASN A 15 -7.34 19.67 -2.73
C ASN A 15 -7.84 18.22 -2.82
N PRO A 16 -7.66 17.51 -3.96
CA PRO A 16 -8.16 16.13 -4.10
C PRO A 16 -7.65 15.18 -3.00
N ASN A 17 -6.53 15.49 -2.35
CA ASN A 17 -6.00 14.74 -1.20
C ASN A 17 -6.86 14.86 0.09
N GLU A 18 -7.70 15.89 0.20
CA GLU A 18 -8.66 16.05 1.30
C GLU A 18 -10.03 15.44 0.96
N LEU A 19 -10.32 15.23 -0.32
CA LEU A 19 -11.60 14.73 -0.80
C LEU A 19 -11.60 13.22 -1.03
N PHE A 20 -10.45 12.65 -1.32
CA PHE A 20 -10.33 11.26 -1.74
C PHE A 20 -9.17 10.57 -1.02
N ASN A 21 -9.46 9.41 -0.45
CA ASN A 21 -8.46 8.54 0.16
C ASN A 21 -8.61 7.07 -0.28
N SER A 22 -9.60 6.79 -1.13
CA SER A 22 -9.93 5.46 -1.61
C SER A 22 -10.41 5.50 -3.06
N ILE A 23 -10.28 4.36 -3.74
CA ILE A 23 -10.72 4.16 -5.12
C ILE A 23 -11.47 2.84 -5.27
N ARG A 24 -12.55 2.85 -6.05
CA ARG A 24 -13.33 1.66 -6.37
C ARG A 24 -12.83 1.03 -7.66
N THR A 25 -12.46 -0.24 -7.59
CA THR A 25 -11.98 -1.00 -8.74
C THR A 25 -12.84 -2.24 -8.97
N ALA A 26 -12.55 -2.98 -10.04
CA ALA A 26 -13.24 -4.24 -10.32
C ALA A 26 -12.98 -5.30 -9.22
N SER A 27 -11.87 -5.19 -8.51
CA SER A 27 -11.47 -6.10 -7.43
C SER A 27 -12.02 -5.70 -6.06
N GLY A 28 -12.53 -4.47 -5.91
CA GLY A 28 -13.08 -3.94 -4.67
C GLY A 28 -12.66 -2.50 -4.38
N ASP A 29 -12.86 -2.09 -3.13
CA ASP A 29 -12.55 -0.75 -2.64
C ASP A 29 -11.15 -0.74 -2.01
N GLU A 30 -10.23 0.07 -2.55
CA GLU A 30 -8.81 0.11 -2.18
C GLU A 30 -8.43 1.47 -1.60
N TRP A 31 -7.49 1.46 -0.64
CA TRP A 31 -6.92 2.69 -0.09
C TRP A 31 -5.91 3.31 -1.06
N LEU A 32 -5.98 4.62 -1.23
CA LEU A 32 -4.98 5.41 -1.93
C LEU A 32 -3.82 5.69 -0.96
N GLY A 33 -2.72 4.98 -1.12
CA GLY A 33 -1.55 5.07 -0.22
C GLY A 33 -0.68 6.32 -0.40
N PHE A 34 -0.85 7.03 -1.50
CA PHE A 34 -0.12 8.24 -1.86
C PHE A 34 -1.05 9.44 -2.05
N CYS A 35 -0.45 10.62 -2.21
CA CYS A 35 -1.15 11.84 -2.58
C CYS A 35 -1.18 12.03 -4.10
N PHE A 36 -2.25 12.63 -4.60
CA PHE A 36 -2.25 13.29 -5.91
C PHE A 36 -1.19 14.37 -5.94
N TRP A 37 -0.41 14.38 -7.01
CA TRP A 37 0.66 15.32 -7.23
C TRP A 37 0.09 16.72 -7.52
N SER A 38 0.81 17.74 -7.09
CA SER A 38 0.56 19.12 -7.52
C SER A 38 0.82 19.27 -9.04
N LEU A 39 0.28 20.33 -9.65
CA LEU A 39 0.56 20.64 -11.05
C LEU A 39 2.06 20.77 -11.33
N HIS A 40 2.80 21.37 -10.39
CA HIS A 40 4.24 21.51 -10.50
C HIS A 40 4.95 20.14 -10.50
N GLU A 41 4.57 19.22 -9.62
CA GLU A 41 5.11 17.86 -9.59
C GLU A 41 4.77 17.07 -10.86
N VAL A 42 3.56 17.27 -11.42
CA VAL A 42 3.19 16.69 -12.72
C VAL A 42 4.13 17.22 -13.81
N GLU A 43 4.34 18.53 -13.90
CA GLU A 43 5.25 19.14 -14.88
C GLU A 43 6.68 18.62 -14.74
N GLU A 44 7.22 18.57 -13.52
CA GLU A 44 8.55 17.99 -13.27
C GLU A 44 8.63 16.52 -13.65
N SER A 45 7.55 15.76 -13.46
CA SER A 45 7.51 14.34 -13.80
C SER A 45 7.58 14.12 -15.31
N LEU A 46 7.04 15.04 -16.11
CA LEU A 46 7.04 14.95 -17.58
C LEU A 46 8.47 14.97 -18.14
N ASP A 47 9.35 15.77 -17.53
CA ASP A 47 10.76 15.86 -17.88
C ASP A 47 11.54 14.58 -17.49
N LYS A 48 11.07 13.88 -16.44
CA LYS A 48 11.69 12.66 -15.91
C LYS A 48 11.10 11.36 -16.48
N ARG A 49 10.17 11.43 -17.46
CA ARG A 49 9.48 10.24 -17.99
C ARG A 49 10.42 9.19 -18.59
N ALA A 50 11.42 9.63 -19.36
CA ALA A 50 12.40 8.74 -19.95
C ALA A 50 13.23 8.00 -18.89
N GLU A 51 13.58 8.67 -17.78
CA GLU A 51 14.30 8.05 -16.67
C GLU A 51 13.45 7.02 -15.92
N ARG A 52 12.12 7.18 -15.97
CA ARG A 52 11.14 6.32 -15.32
C ARG A 52 10.57 5.24 -16.25
N ASP A 53 11.02 5.18 -17.50
CA ASP A 53 10.50 4.28 -18.54
C ASP A 53 8.97 4.43 -18.75
N VAL A 54 8.47 5.66 -18.67
CA VAL A 54 7.05 5.97 -18.90
C VAL A 54 6.87 6.48 -20.33
N ASP A 55 5.91 5.90 -21.06
CA ASP A 55 5.57 6.30 -22.43
C ASP A 55 5.24 7.80 -22.53
N ASP A 56 5.72 8.47 -23.57
CA ASP A 56 5.56 9.93 -23.78
C ASP A 56 4.09 10.39 -23.88
N ARG A 57 3.17 9.46 -24.17
CA ARG A 57 1.72 9.70 -24.23
C ARG A 57 1.06 9.60 -22.86
N LEU A 58 1.78 9.16 -21.84
CA LEU A 58 1.29 9.07 -20.48
C LEU A 58 1.75 10.29 -19.67
N ILE A 59 0.80 10.88 -18.95
CA ILE A 59 1.01 11.99 -18.03
C ILE A 59 0.75 11.46 -16.62
N PRO A 60 1.80 11.08 -15.86
CA PRO A 60 1.62 10.59 -14.50
C PRO A 60 1.18 11.74 -13.58
N PHE A 61 0.23 11.47 -12.68
CA PHE A 61 -0.32 12.48 -11.76
C PHE A 61 -0.61 11.97 -10.34
N TYR A 62 -0.34 10.70 -10.07
CA TYR A 62 -0.55 10.08 -8.76
C TYR A 62 0.34 8.83 -8.65
N GLY A 63 0.82 8.56 -7.43
CA GLY A 63 1.54 7.34 -7.11
C GLY A 63 3.04 7.54 -6.87
N ASP A 64 3.80 6.46 -7.03
CA ASP A 64 5.25 6.43 -6.80
C ASP A 64 5.99 5.76 -7.98
N TRP A 65 7.23 5.30 -7.79
CA TRP A 65 7.97 4.61 -8.86
C TRP A 65 7.31 3.28 -9.29
N HIS A 66 6.59 2.65 -8.35
CA HIS A 66 6.06 1.30 -8.49
C HIS A 66 4.68 1.31 -9.14
N ASN A 67 3.77 2.13 -8.62
CA ASN A 67 2.42 2.23 -9.17
C ASN A 67 2.10 3.67 -9.52
N LEU A 68 1.81 3.93 -10.79
CA LEU A 68 1.49 5.26 -11.31
C LEU A 68 0.10 5.28 -11.91
N PHE A 69 -0.70 6.29 -11.56
CA PHE A 69 -1.85 6.64 -12.39
C PHE A 69 -1.40 7.67 -13.42
N CYS A 70 -1.75 7.40 -14.67
CA CYS A 70 -1.41 8.23 -15.80
C CYS A 70 -2.63 8.59 -16.61
N LEU A 71 -2.66 9.82 -17.11
CA LEU A 71 -3.59 10.23 -18.14
C LEU A 71 -3.00 9.89 -19.51
N ASN A 72 -3.72 9.15 -20.33
CA ASN A 72 -3.33 8.85 -21.70
C ASN A 72 -3.74 9.99 -22.62
N SER A 73 -2.76 10.84 -22.99
CA SER A 73 -2.95 11.99 -23.86
C SER A 73 -3.15 11.62 -25.34
N SER A 74 -2.95 10.35 -25.72
CA SER A 74 -3.21 9.89 -27.08
C SER A 74 -4.67 9.46 -27.31
N SER A 75 -5.44 9.28 -26.23
CA SER A 75 -6.87 8.96 -26.34
C SER A 75 -7.69 10.24 -26.51
N ILE A 76 -8.71 10.17 -27.37
CA ILE A 76 -9.69 11.25 -27.57
C ILE A 76 -10.46 11.54 -26.26
N SER A 77 -10.64 10.55 -25.40
CA SER A 77 -11.44 10.65 -24.17
C SER A 77 -10.60 10.87 -22.89
N TYR A 78 -9.29 11.09 -23.03
CA TYR A 78 -8.36 11.17 -21.90
C TYR A 78 -8.55 10.01 -20.91
N GLU A 79 -8.31 8.80 -21.42
CA GLU A 79 -8.36 7.58 -20.60
C GLU A 79 -7.36 7.69 -19.45
N VAL A 80 -7.75 7.24 -18.26
CA VAL A 80 -6.82 7.08 -17.13
C VAL A 80 -6.39 5.62 -17.10
N VAL A 81 -5.10 5.39 -16.93
CA VAL A 81 -4.53 4.06 -16.75
C VAL A 81 -3.72 4.02 -15.47
N GLU A 82 -3.67 2.86 -14.84
CA GLU A 82 -2.67 2.57 -13.82
C GLU A 82 -1.65 1.62 -14.42
N ILE A 83 -0.38 1.96 -14.20
CA ILE A 83 0.76 1.14 -14.62
C ILE A 83 1.55 0.67 -13.41
N ASP A 84 2.08 -0.55 -13.50
CA ASP A 84 2.90 -1.18 -12.45
C ASP A 84 4.42 -0.95 -12.66
N ASP A 85 5.22 -1.63 -11.84
CA ASP A 85 6.69 -1.62 -11.86
C ASP A 85 7.27 -1.95 -13.25
N ASP A 86 6.60 -2.85 -13.96
CA ASP A 86 6.96 -3.34 -15.29
C ASP A 86 6.30 -2.49 -16.40
N ARG A 87 5.66 -1.38 -16.04
CA ARG A 87 4.96 -0.44 -16.92
C ARG A 87 3.80 -1.07 -17.70
N ASN A 88 3.27 -2.18 -17.19
CA ASN A 88 2.07 -2.80 -17.73
C ASN A 88 0.83 -2.08 -17.23
N VAL A 89 -0.15 -1.88 -18.11
CA VAL A 89 -1.45 -1.34 -17.73
C VAL A 89 -2.21 -2.40 -16.93
N VAL A 90 -2.33 -2.20 -15.62
CA VAL A 90 -3.07 -3.09 -14.71
C VAL A 90 -4.54 -2.71 -14.61
N ARG A 91 -4.85 -1.41 -14.70
CA ARG A 91 -6.23 -0.89 -14.65
C ARG A 91 -6.44 0.24 -15.63
N LYS A 92 -7.69 0.40 -16.05
CA LYS A 92 -8.09 1.37 -17.07
C LYS A 92 -9.48 1.94 -16.81
N TRP A 93 -9.58 3.26 -16.87
CA TRP A 93 -10.82 4.03 -16.87
C TRP A 93 -11.01 4.66 -18.25
N LYS A 94 -12.22 4.51 -18.81
CA LYS A 94 -12.55 4.93 -20.19
C LYS A 94 -12.46 6.44 -20.43
N SER A 95 -12.57 7.21 -19.35
CA SER A 95 -12.41 8.65 -19.34
C SER A 95 -12.00 9.13 -17.96
N PHE A 96 -11.49 10.36 -17.92
CA PHE A 96 -11.20 11.05 -16.67
C PHE A 96 -12.44 11.20 -15.75
N SER A 97 -13.64 11.36 -16.32
CA SER A 97 -14.89 11.40 -15.53
C SER A 97 -15.14 10.07 -14.80
N THR A 98 -15.00 8.94 -15.52
CA THR A 98 -15.19 7.61 -14.91
C THR A 98 -14.15 7.31 -13.83
N PHE A 99 -12.94 7.88 -13.97
CA PHE A 99 -11.93 7.82 -12.91
C PHE A 99 -12.37 8.61 -11.68
N LYS A 100 -12.79 9.87 -11.83
CA LYS A 100 -13.28 10.68 -10.69
C LYS A 100 -14.46 10.05 -9.96
N GLU A 101 -15.41 9.46 -10.70
CA GLU A 101 -16.56 8.75 -10.11
C GLU A 101 -16.16 7.51 -9.29
N SER A 102 -14.97 6.96 -9.53
CA SER A 102 -14.42 5.85 -8.75
C SER A 102 -13.69 6.28 -7.48
N LEU A 103 -13.37 7.58 -7.33
CA LEU A 103 -12.72 8.11 -6.15
C LEU A 103 -13.74 8.45 -5.06
N PHE A 104 -13.40 8.15 -3.81
CA PHE A 104 -14.24 8.52 -2.67
C PHE A 104 -13.42 8.63 -1.38
N TRP A 105 -14.02 9.26 -0.38
CA TRP A 105 -13.52 9.24 0.99
C TRP A 105 -14.15 8.07 1.74
N ARG A 106 -13.32 7.31 2.44
CA ARG A 106 -13.72 6.29 3.41
C ARG A 106 -13.11 6.60 4.75
N ASP A 107 -13.89 6.50 5.82
CA ASP A 107 -13.35 6.61 7.16
C ASP A 107 -12.42 5.43 7.44
N ALA A 108 -11.31 5.68 8.14
CA ALA A 108 -10.48 4.59 8.62
C ALA A 108 -11.36 3.67 9.47
N GLU A 109 -11.42 2.39 9.11
CA GLU A 109 -12.08 1.41 9.98
C GLU A 109 -11.43 1.53 11.35
N SER A 110 -12.25 1.69 12.40
CA SER A 110 -11.75 1.64 13.76
C SER A 110 -11.08 0.28 13.89
N VAL A 111 -9.75 0.28 13.94
CA VAL A 111 -9.02 -0.89 14.40
C VAL A 111 -9.58 -1.13 15.78
N ASN A 112 -10.45 -2.13 15.94
CA ASN A 112 -10.75 -2.65 17.27
C ASN A 112 -9.38 -2.95 17.84
N ASP A 113 -8.96 -2.16 18.84
CA ASP A 113 -7.66 -2.25 19.51
C ASP A 113 -7.35 -3.73 19.71
N SER A 114 -6.59 -4.29 18.78
CA SER A 114 -6.28 -5.70 18.75
C SER A 114 -5.15 -5.86 19.73
N ASP A 115 -5.52 -6.06 21.00
CA ASP A 115 -4.70 -6.62 22.06
C ASP A 115 -3.22 -6.21 21.99
N ILE A 116 -2.94 -4.90 21.84
CA ILE A 116 -1.61 -4.37 22.15
C ILE A 116 -1.50 -4.46 23.67
N ILE A 117 -1.05 -5.63 24.15
CA ILE A 117 -0.66 -5.80 25.54
C ILE A 117 0.55 -4.89 25.74
N ALA A 118 0.32 -3.77 26.43
CA ALA A 118 1.39 -2.86 26.82
C ALA A 118 2.48 -3.65 27.58
N GLY A 119 3.63 -3.86 26.93
CA GLY A 119 4.77 -4.58 27.53
C GLY A 119 5.39 -5.67 26.66
N GLU A 120 4.76 -6.10 25.57
CA GLU A 120 5.38 -7.05 24.63
C GLU A 120 5.96 -6.33 23.42
N SER A 121 7.29 -6.28 23.35
CA SER A 121 7.97 -5.76 22.17
C SER A 121 7.96 -6.83 21.08
N TRP A 122 7.77 -6.44 19.82
CA TRP A 122 7.98 -7.34 18.68
C TRP A 122 9.42 -7.91 18.62
N LEU A 123 10.36 -7.31 19.38
CA LEU A 123 11.72 -7.81 19.59
C LEU A 123 11.81 -9.00 20.55
N ASP A 124 10.78 -9.31 21.34
CA ASP A 124 10.82 -10.38 22.34
C ASP A 124 10.65 -11.79 21.74
N PHE A 125 10.27 -11.90 20.45
CA PHE A 125 10.20 -13.20 19.75
C PHE A 125 11.56 -13.90 19.63
N GLN A 126 12.69 -13.20 19.78
CA GLN A 126 14.01 -13.83 19.77
C GLN A 126 14.40 -14.52 21.09
N LEU A 127 13.62 -14.37 22.18
CA LEU A 127 13.93 -15.00 23.46
C LEU A 127 13.28 -16.37 23.66
N ILE A 128 12.31 -16.75 22.82
CA ILE A 128 11.59 -18.03 22.96
C ILE A 128 12.41 -19.22 22.44
N THR A 129 13.42 -19.02 21.60
CA THR A 129 14.23 -20.11 21.03
C THR A 129 15.41 -20.58 21.91
N LYS A 130 15.64 -19.98 23.09
CA LYS A 130 16.73 -20.38 24.00
C LYS A 130 16.30 -21.14 25.26
N ARG A 131 15.04 -21.58 25.36
CA ARG A 131 14.60 -22.54 26.39
C ARG A 131 14.39 -23.93 25.81
N THR A 132 15.44 -24.50 25.23
CA THR A 132 15.56 -25.94 25.09
C THR A 132 17.02 -26.28 25.33
N HIS A 133 17.27 -27.20 26.28
CA HIS A 133 18.57 -27.59 26.85
C HIS A 133 19.05 -26.82 28.09
N ARG A 134 18.55 -27.22 29.28
CA ARG A 134 19.38 -27.70 30.40
C ARG A 134 18.54 -27.98 31.65
N THR A 135 18.17 -29.24 31.85
CA THR A 135 18.16 -29.82 33.21
C THR A 135 18.37 -31.33 33.11
N ALA A 136 19.64 -31.75 33.20
CA ALA A 136 19.99 -33.09 33.58
C ALA A 136 20.76 -33.01 34.91
N LEU A 137 20.32 -33.87 35.83
CA LEU A 137 20.99 -34.38 37.04
C LEU A 137 20.97 -33.55 38.33
N GLY A 138 20.27 -34.08 39.35
CA GLY A 138 20.69 -33.92 40.74
C GLY A 138 19.69 -34.23 41.87
N LYS A 139 19.38 -35.53 42.10
CA LYS A 139 19.10 -36.19 43.41
C LYS A 139 17.85 -35.71 44.20
N HIS A 140 16.88 -36.55 44.60
CA HIS A 140 17.00 -37.77 45.40
C HIS A 140 15.87 -38.74 45.09
N PHE A 141 16.21 -39.97 44.70
CA PHE A 141 15.36 -41.14 44.87
C PHE A 141 15.60 -41.70 46.28
N VAL A 142 14.53 -41.81 47.09
CA VAL A 142 14.55 -42.64 48.29
C VAL A 142 14.28 -44.07 47.86
N VAL A 143 15.32 -44.89 47.97
CA VAL A 143 15.24 -46.35 47.89
C VAL A 143 14.47 -46.84 49.11
N ARG A 144 13.35 -47.54 48.90
CA ARG A 144 12.81 -48.48 49.88
C ARG A 144 13.14 -49.87 49.38
N ASP A 145 13.99 -50.57 50.12
CA ASP A 145 14.43 -51.93 49.82
C ASP A 145 13.26 -52.92 49.73
N PRO A 146 13.40 -53.99 48.95
CA PRO A 146 12.40 -55.03 48.86
C PRO A 146 12.78 -56.28 49.70
N ILE A 147 11.74 -56.95 50.22
CA ILE A 147 11.61 -58.40 50.59
C ILE A 147 12.46 -58.95 51.76
N TYR A 148 12.11 -59.97 52.57
CA TYR A 148 11.12 -61.07 52.59
C TYR A 148 10.84 -61.44 54.06
N GLY A 149 9.67 -62.04 54.34
CA GLY A 149 9.33 -62.55 55.67
C GLY A 149 9.84 -63.98 55.96
N ARG A 150 10.16 -64.25 57.23
CA ARG A 150 9.58 -65.29 58.10
C ARG A 150 10.27 -65.24 59.46
#